data_AF-A0A965DQS0-F1
#
_entry.id   AF-A0A965DQS0-F1
#
_cell.length_a   1.000
_cell.length_b   1.000
_cell.length_c   1.000
_cell.angle_alpha   90.00
_cell.angle_beta   90.00
_cell.angle_gamma   90.00
#
_symmetry.space_group_name_H-M   'P 1'
#
loop_
_entity.id
_entity.type
_entity.pdbx_description
1 polymer ?
#
loop_
_entity_poly.entity_id
_entity_poly.type
_entity_poly.pdbx_seq_one_letter_code
_entity_poly.pdbx_strand_id
1 'polypeptide(L)'
;MESKTKTADITVRASFALIHGAILAMSFPLFYFLMPDIVRGVPALFLFVVFPLLAFLLSLFLNWFLQYMYCGAVSVNGITMAAAMSPLTTEVLVALAYFMPFLKGPILQLLPELPQESPEDATFARDIWGYAFYLFWAGVYGQTIGSGMIAACPS
;
A
#
# COMPACT_ATOMS: atom_id res chain seq x y z
N MET A 1 17.71 -11.40 27.87
CA MET A 1 16.44 -10.63 27.95
C MET A 1 16.32 -9.65 26.77
N GLU A 2 17.43 -9.09 26.29
CA GLU A 2 17.50 -8.14 25.16
C GLU A 2 17.05 -8.70 23.79
N SER A 3 17.21 -10.00 23.50
CA SER A 3 16.81 -10.54 22.19
C SER A 3 15.29 -10.65 22.02
N LYS A 4 14.54 -10.91 23.09
CA LYS A 4 13.07 -11.01 23.05
C LYS A 4 12.43 -9.66 22.70
N THR A 5 13.01 -8.56 23.18
CA THR A 5 12.53 -7.20 22.90
C THR A 5 12.77 -6.81 21.43
N LYS A 6 13.91 -7.19 20.84
CA LYS A 6 14.21 -6.96 19.42
C LYS A 6 13.30 -7.77 18.49
N THR A 7 12.99 -9.03 18.83
CA THR A 7 12.08 -9.86 18.04
C THR A 7 10.64 -9.35 18.09
N ALA A 8 10.17 -8.88 19.26
CA ALA A 8 8.85 -8.28 19.38
C ALA A 8 8.72 -7.00 18.52
N ASP A 9 9.75 -6.15 18.49
CA ASP A 9 9.76 -4.92 17.66
C ASP A 9 9.64 -5.21 16.16
N ILE A 10 10.44 -6.16 15.67
CA ILE A 10 10.40 -6.56 14.25
C ILE A 10 9.04 -7.13 13.88
N THR A 11 8.45 -7.95 14.76
CA THR A 11 7.15 -8.59 14.52
C THR A 11 6.03 -7.56 14.41
N VAL A 12 6.02 -6.56 15.30
CA VAL A 12 5.03 -5.47 15.27
C VAL A 12 5.17 -4.67 13.97
N ARG A 13 6.39 -4.27 13.60
CA ARG A 13 6.63 -3.46 12.39
C ARG A 13 6.28 -4.22 11.11
N ALA A 14 6.62 -5.49 11.04
CA ALA A 14 6.23 -6.37 9.93
C ALA A 14 4.70 -6.50 9.84
N SER A 15 4.00 -6.66 10.97
CA SER A 15 2.54 -6.75 11.00
C SER A 15 1.89 -5.46 10.48
N PHE A 16 2.38 -4.30 10.90
CA PHE A 16 1.88 -3.00 10.42
C PHE A 16 2.14 -2.82 8.91
N ALA A 17 3.29 -3.26 8.40
CA ALA A 17 3.59 -3.24 6.98
C ALA A 17 2.65 -4.13 6.16
N LEU A 18 2.35 -5.34 6.64
CA LEU A 18 1.40 -6.24 6.00
C LEU A 18 -0.03 -5.68 6.02
N ILE A 19 -0.46 -5.09 7.15
CA ILE A 19 -1.76 -4.43 7.26
C ILE A 19 -1.85 -3.26 6.28
N HIS A 20 -0.81 -2.43 6.19
CA HIS A 20 -0.74 -1.32 5.23
C HIS A 20 -0.92 -1.84 3.80
N GLY A 21 -0.10 -2.80 3.39
CA GLY A 21 -0.18 -3.41 2.07
C GLY A 21 -1.56 -4.00 1.77
N ALA A 22 -2.13 -4.75 2.71
CA ALA A 22 -3.46 -5.35 2.54
C ALA A 22 -4.56 -4.30 2.35
N ILE A 23 -4.56 -3.22 3.15
CA ILE A 23 -5.53 -2.13 3.01
C ILE A 23 -5.39 -1.49 1.63
N LEU A 24 -4.18 -1.12 1.20
CA LEU A 24 -3.98 -0.51 -0.12
C LEU A 24 -4.42 -1.43 -1.26
N ALA A 25 -4.03 -2.70 -1.21
CA ALA A 25 -4.38 -3.69 -2.23
C ALA A 25 -5.89 -3.87 -2.37
N MET A 26 -6.59 -4.02 -1.24
CA MET A 26 -8.04 -4.25 -1.24
C MET A 26 -8.84 -2.99 -1.54
N SER A 27 -8.25 -1.81 -1.38
CA SER A 27 -8.91 -0.54 -1.68
C SER A 27 -9.27 -0.43 -3.17
N PHE A 28 -8.45 -0.97 -4.08
CA PHE A 28 -8.73 -0.83 -5.51
C PHE A 28 -9.91 -1.68 -6.01
N PRO A 29 -9.97 -2.99 -5.72
CA PRO A 29 -11.17 -3.78 -5.97
C PRO A 29 -12.42 -3.20 -5.28
N LEU A 30 -12.26 -2.68 -4.06
CA LEU A 30 -13.36 -2.08 -3.31
C LEU A 30 -13.90 -0.82 -3.99
N PHE A 31 -13.03 0.11 -4.41
CA PHE A 31 -13.47 1.28 -5.16
C PHE A 31 -14.14 0.90 -6.48
N TYR A 32 -13.61 -0.09 -7.19
CA TYR A 32 -14.25 -0.57 -8.42
C TYR A 32 -15.63 -1.15 -8.15
N PHE A 33 -15.79 -1.93 -7.08
CA PHE A 33 -17.08 -2.49 -6.70
C PHE A 33 -18.10 -1.40 -6.33
N LEU A 34 -17.67 -0.36 -5.61
CA LEU A 34 -18.56 0.71 -5.13
C LEU A 34 -18.91 1.75 -6.20
N MET A 35 -17.99 2.03 -7.12
CA MET A 35 -18.10 3.09 -8.12
C MET A 35 -17.44 2.68 -9.46
N PRO A 36 -17.95 1.63 -10.12
CA PRO A 36 -17.29 1.01 -11.27
C PRO A 36 -17.11 1.98 -12.45
N ASP A 37 -18.08 2.85 -12.69
CA ASP A 37 -18.06 3.78 -13.82
C ASP A 37 -17.02 4.89 -13.63
N ILE A 38 -16.88 5.39 -12.40
CA ILE A 38 -15.89 6.41 -12.06
C ILE A 38 -14.48 5.81 -12.18
N VAL A 39 -14.28 4.63 -11.60
CA VAL A 39 -12.97 3.96 -11.63
C VAL A 39 -12.55 3.61 -13.05
N ARG A 40 -13.48 3.17 -13.91
CA ARG A 40 -13.21 2.93 -15.34
C ARG A 40 -12.97 4.22 -16.12
N GLY A 41 -13.68 5.29 -15.81
CA GLY A 41 -13.53 6.57 -16.51
C GLY A 41 -12.21 7.29 -16.20
N VAL A 42 -11.67 7.14 -14.98
CA VAL A 42 -10.46 7.84 -14.54
C VAL A 42 -9.48 6.94 -13.77
N PRO A 43 -9.03 5.79 -14.31
CA PRO A 43 -8.17 4.85 -13.58
C PRO A 43 -6.83 5.47 -13.19
N ALA A 44 -6.28 6.36 -14.03
CA ALA A 44 -5.03 7.07 -13.74
C ALA A 44 -5.14 7.99 -12.50
N LEU A 45 -6.31 8.60 -12.27
CA LEU A 45 -6.54 9.43 -11.07
C LEU A 45 -6.45 8.57 -9.81
N PHE A 46 -6.99 7.35 -9.83
CA PHE A 46 -6.89 6.44 -8.71
C PHE A 46 -5.45 6.01 -8.48
N LEU A 47 -4.78 5.57 -9.55
CA LEU A 47 -3.41 5.05 -9.52
C LEU A 47 -2.36 6.07 -9.05
N PHE A 48 -2.44 7.31 -9.53
CA PHE A 48 -1.39 8.32 -9.35
C PHE A 48 -1.77 9.46 -8.40
N VAL A 49 -2.99 9.45 -7.84
CA VAL A 49 -3.40 10.48 -6.87
C VAL A 49 -4.06 9.86 -5.66
N VAL A 50 -5.10 9.05 -5.85
CA VAL A 50 -5.89 8.51 -4.72
C VAL A 50 -5.07 7.51 -3.91
N PHE A 51 -4.42 6.53 -4.54
CA PHE A 51 -3.64 5.52 -3.80
C PHE A 51 -2.37 6.09 -3.16
N PRO A 52 -1.57 6.96 -3.80
CA PRO A 52 -0.47 7.63 -3.13
C PRO A 52 -0.94 8.43 -1.90
N LEU A 53 -2.05 9.17 -2.02
CA LEU A 53 -2.62 9.91 -0.88
C LEU A 53 -3.08 8.96 0.24
N LEU A 54 -3.79 7.89 -0.10
CA LEU A 54 -4.22 6.88 0.87
C LEU A 54 -3.03 6.22 1.57
N ALA A 55 -1.98 5.88 0.82
CA ALA A 55 -0.75 5.30 1.33
C ALA A 55 -0.06 6.25 2.31
N PHE A 56 -0.01 7.55 1.98
CA PHE A 56 0.55 8.56 2.87
C PHE A 56 -0.25 8.70 4.17
N LEU A 57 -1.58 8.82 4.09
CA LEU A 57 -2.44 8.97 5.27
C LEU A 57 -2.39 7.75 6.18
N LEU A 58 -2.37 6.55 5.59
CA LEU A 58 -2.25 5.30 6.34
C LEU A 58 -0.86 5.20 6.99
N SER A 59 0.20 5.55 6.27
CA SER A 59 1.57 5.58 6.82
C SER A 59 1.69 6.57 7.98
N LEU A 60 1.10 7.77 7.85
CA LEU A 60 1.06 8.76 8.93
C LEU A 60 0.42 8.17 10.19
N PHE A 61 -0.76 7.58 10.06
CA PHE A 61 -1.48 6.98 11.19
C PHE A 61 -0.67 5.85 11.84
N LEU A 62 -0.15 4.92 11.04
CA LEU A 62 0.59 3.76 11.52
C LEU A 62 1.91 4.16 12.19
N ASN A 63 2.66 5.09 11.61
CA ASN A 63 3.91 5.59 12.18
C ASN A 63 3.68 6.44 13.42
N TRP A 64 2.62 7.26 13.45
CA TRP A 64 2.19 7.98 14.65
C TRP A 64 1.88 7.04 15.80
N PHE A 65 1.07 6.00 15.52
CA PHE A 65 0.68 5.01 16.52
C PHE A 65 1.90 4.24 17.04
N LEU A 66 2.77 3.78 16.15
CA LEU A 66 4.01 3.09 16.54
C LEU A 66 4.89 3.97 17.43
N GLN A 67 5.19 5.20 17.01
CA GLN A 67 6.07 6.08 17.79
C GLN A 67 5.45 6.43 19.16
N TYR A 68 4.14 6.66 19.22
CA TYR A 68 3.45 6.89 20.48
C TYR A 68 3.53 5.68 21.42
N MET A 69 3.32 4.47 20.90
CA MET A 69 3.41 3.23 21.69
C MET A 69 4.81 2.98 22.26
N TYR A 70 5.87 3.32 21.51
CA TYR A 70 7.25 3.10 21.97
C TYR A 70 7.80 4.22 22.84
N CYS A 71 7.44 5.47 22.55
CA CYS A 71 8.11 6.64 23.12
C CYS A 71 7.19 7.49 24.01
N GLY A 72 5.88 7.26 24.00
CA GLY A 72 4.89 8.12 24.69
C GLY A 72 4.80 9.54 24.10
N ALA A 73 5.54 9.82 23.03
CA ALA A 73 5.65 11.11 22.37
C ALA A 73 5.86 10.91 20.87
N VAL A 74 5.58 11.96 20.10
CA VAL A 74 5.44 11.91 18.65
C VAL A 74 6.23 13.06 18.04
N SER A 75 7.16 12.74 17.13
CA SER A 75 7.86 13.73 16.31
C SER A 75 7.12 13.91 14.99
N VAL A 76 6.41 15.02 14.84
CA VAL A 76 5.64 15.31 13.62
C VAL A 76 6.56 15.27 12.38
N ASN A 77 7.72 15.92 12.44
CA ASN A 77 8.67 15.94 11.32
C ASN A 77 9.18 14.52 10.98
N GLY A 78 9.52 13.73 12.00
CA GLY A 78 10.00 12.36 11.80
C GLY A 78 8.93 11.46 11.16
N ILE A 79 7.70 11.54 11.64
CA ILE A 79 6.58 10.76 11.12
C ILE A 79 6.19 11.20 9.71
N THR A 80 6.18 12.51 9.41
CA THR A 80 5.88 12.98 8.06
C THR A 80 6.91 12.51 7.05
N MET A 81 8.21 12.59 7.39
CA MET A 81 9.28 12.07 6.52
C MET A 81 9.17 10.55 6.33
N ALA A 82 8.93 9.80 7.41
CA ALA A 82 8.71 8.37 7.35
C ALA A 82 7.50 8.01 6.47
N ALA A 83 6.40 8.75 6.64
CA ALA A 83 5.16 8.53 5.92
C ALA A 83 5.28 8.81 4.42
N ALA A 84 6.15 9.74 4.02
CA ALA A 84 6.41 10.05 2.62
C ALA A 84 7.03 8.88 1.85
N MET A 85 7.56 7.85 2.52
CA MET A 85 8.06 6.66 1.83
C MET A 85 6.96 5.83 1.19
N SER A 86 5.76 5.79 1.78
CA SER A 86 4.62 5.04 1.26
C SER A 86 4.04 5.55 -0.07
N PRO A 87 3.81 6.87 -0.28
CA PRO A 87 3.44 7.37 -1.59
C PRO A 87 4.57 7.15 -2.61
N LEU A 88 5.84 7.30 -2.24
CA LEU A 88 6.96 7.09 -3.16
C LEU A 88 7.04 5.65 -3.69
N THR A 89 6.93 4.65 -2.80
CA THR A 89 6.92 3.25 -3.23
C THR A 89 5.66 2.90 -4.03
N THR A 90 4.52 3.51 -3.68
CA THR A 90 3.27 3.41 -4.45
C THR A 90 3.45 3.91 -5.88
N GLU A 91 3.94 5.14 -6.05
CA GLU A 91 4.19 5.75 -7.35
C GLU A 91 5.12 4.89 -8.21
N VAL A 92 6.25 4.43 -7.64
CA VAL A 92 7.21 3.62 -8.39
C VAL A 92 6.58 2.31 -8.85
N LEU A 93 5.96 1.53 -7.96
CA LEU A 93 5.44 0.21 -8.32
C LEU A 93 4.19 0.30 -9.20
N VAL A 94 3.33 1.29 -8.97
CA VAL A 94 2.17 1.53 -9.82
C VAL A 94 2.60 2.01 -11.20
N ALA A 95 3.56 2.93 -11.30
CA ALA A 95 4.11 3.37 -12.59
C ALA A 95 4.73 2.20 -13.35
N LEU A 96 5.50 1.34 -12.69
CA LEU A 96 6.04 0.12 -13.29
C LEU A 96 4.91 -0.78 -13.82
N ALA A 97 3.89 -1.08 -13.00
CA ALA A 97 2.77 -1.93 -13.40
C ALA A 97 1.93 -1.32 -14.55
N TYR A 98 1.83 0.01 -14.59
CA TYR A 98 1.06 0.77 -15.58
C TYR A 98 1.78 0.84 -16.92
N PHE A 99 3.06 1.23 -16.93
CA PHE A 99 3.84 1.38 -18.17
C PHE A 99 4.43 0.06 -18.69
N MET A 100 4.56 -0.95 -17.83
CA MET A 100 5.05 -2.28 -18.20
C MET A 100 3.98 -3.34 -17.90
N PRO A 101 2.90 -3.41 -18.70
CA PRO A 101 1.74 -4.25 -18.41
C PRO A 101 2.07 -5.76 -18.35
N PHE A 102 3.16 -6.21 -18.97
CA PHE A 102 3.62 -7.60 -18.89
C PHE A 102 3.96 -8.02 -17.47
N LEU A 103 4.31 -7.07 -16.58
CA LEU A 103 4.60 -7.35 -15.17
C LEU A 103 3.39 -7.91 -14.43
N LYS A 104 2.17 -7.51 -14.83
CA LYS A 104 0.92 -8.06 -14.28
C LYS A 104 0.66 -9.48 -14.76
N GLY A 105 1.22 -9.89 -15.91
CA GLY A 105 0.93 -11.16 -16.58
C GLY A 105 0.98 -12.40 -15.67
N PRO A 106 2.09 -12.65 -14.94
CA PRO A 106 2.19 -13.77 -14.02
C PRO A 106 1.12 -13.77 -12.92
N ILE A 107 0.74 -12.60 -12.41
CA ILE A 107 -0.31 -12.46 -11.39
C ILE A 107 -1.67 -12.78 -11.99
N LEU A 108 -1.95 -12.25 -13.18
CA LEU A 108 -3.25 -12.43 -13.84
C LEU A 108 -3.50 -13.90 -14.21
N GLN A 109 -2.45 -14.71 -14.41
CA GLN A 109 -2.56 -16.15 -14.66
C GLN A 109 -2.97 -16.96 -13.42
N LEU A 110 -2.75 -16.44 -12.22
CA LEU A 110 -3.14 -17.08 -10.96
C LEU A 110 -4.60 -16.79 -10.59
N LEU A 111 -5.23 -15.80 -11.23
CA LEU A 111 -6.60 -15.43 -10.95
C LEU A 111 -7.57 -16.33 -11.71
N PRO A 112 -8.66 -16.79 -11.06
CA PRO A 112 -9.71 -17.51 -11.76
C PRO A 112 -10.35 -16.62 -12.82
N GLU A 113 -10.87 -17.24 -13.88
CA GLU A 113 -11.69 -16.54 -14.86
C GLU A 113 -12.96 -16.02 -14.17
N LEU A 114 -13.16 -14.70 -14.22
CA LEU A 114 -14.32 -14.07 -13.63
C LEU A 114 -15.50 -14.17 -14.61
N PRO A 115 -16.68 -14.65 -14.19
CA PRO A 115 -17.88 -14.51 -14.99
C PRO A 115 -18.23 -13.02 -15.08
N GLN A 116 -18.06 -12.42 -16.25
CA GLN A 116 -18.32 -11.01 -16.52
C GLN A 116 -19.15 -10.90 -17.79
N GLU A 117 -20.08 -9.93 -17.82
CA GLU A 117 -21.07 -9.78 -18.88
C GLU A 117 -20.44 -9.35 -20.22
N SER A 118 -19.26 -8.72 -20.19
CA SER A 118 -18.50 -8.33 -21.37
C SER A 118 -17.01 -8.68 -21.28
N PRO A 119 -16.33 -8.97 -22.40
CA PRO A 119 -14.88 -9.21 -22.43
C PRO A 119 -14.04 -8.02 -21.96
N GLU A 120 -14.54 -6.80 -22.14
CA GLU A 120 -13.88 -5.57 -21.72
C GLU A 120 -13.91 -5.42 -20.19
N ASP A 121 -15.07 -5.71 -19.58
CA ASP A 121 -15.23 -5.70 -18.12
C ASP A 121 -14.39 -6.79 -17.45
N ALA A 122 -14.30 -7.97 -18.07
CA ALA A 122 -13.42 -9.04 -17.63
C ALA A 122 -11.95 -8.60 -17.61
N THR A 123 -11.53 -7.87 -18.64
CA THR A 123 -10.14 -7.42 -18.77
C THR A 123 -9.81 -6.35 -17.73
N PHE A 124 -10.68 -5.34 -17.57
CA PHE A 124 -10.46 -4.27 -16.60
C PHE A 124 -10.51 -4.78 -15.15
N ALA A 125 -11.47 -5.63 -14.82
CA ALA A 125 -11.57 -6.24 -13.50
C ALA A 125 -10.33 -7.07 -13.15
N ARG A 126 -9.77 -7.80 -14.12
CA ARG A 126 -8.49 -8.52 -13.94
C ARG A 126 -7.33 -7.55 -13.74
N ASP A 127 -7.27 -6.49 -14.51
CA ASP A 127 -6.23 -5.47 -14.40
C ASP A 127 -6.20 -4.80 -13.03
N ILE A 128 -7.36 -4.56 -12.41
CA ILE A 128 -7.47 -4.06 -11.04
C ILE A 128 -6.75 -4.98 -10.05
N TRP A 129 -6.91 -6.30 -10.16
CA TRP A 129 -6.20 -7.24 -9.30
C TRP A 129 -4.69 -7.25 -9.57
N GLY A 130 -4.29 -7.06 -10.82
CA GLY A 130 -2.88 -6.83 -11.17
C GLY A 130 -2.31 -5.62 -10.43
N TYR A 131 -3.00 -4.47 -10.47
CA TYR A 131 -2.57 -3.28 -9.72
C TYR A 131 -2.65 -3.46 -8.20
N ALA A 132 -3.67 -4.16 -7.69
CA ALA A 132 -3.81 -4.48 -6.26
C ALA A 132 -2.59 -5.23 -5.73
N PHE A 133 -2.02 -6.15 -6.51
CA PHE A 133 -0.77 -6.84 -6.15
C PHE A 133 0.40 -5.85 -5.99
N TYR A 134 0.57 -4.89 -6.90
CA TYR A 134 1.63 -3.90 -6.79
C TYR A 134 1.39 -2.90 -5.66
N LEU A 135 0.13 -2.53 -5.41
CA LEU A 135 -0.28 -1.71 -4.27
C LEU A 135 0.00 -2.42 -2.93
N PHE A 136 -0.19 -3.74 -2.86
CA PHE A 136 0.20 -4.54 -1.69
C PHE A 136 1.68 -4.36 -1.36
N TRP A 137 2.54 -4.65 -2.33
CA TRP A 137 3.99 -4.56 -2.13
C TRP A 137 4.46 -3.13 -1.92
N ALA A 138 3.82 -2.15 -2.55
CA ALA A 138 4.10 -0.74 -2.31
C ALA A 138 3.86 -0.35 -0.85
N GLY A 139 2.72 -0.76 -0.29
CA GLY A 139 2.40 -0.54 1.12
C GLY A 139 3.38 -1.24 2.06
N VAL A 140 3.70 -2.51 1.79
CA VAL A 140 4.67 -3.27 2.59
C VAL A 140 6.04 -2.60 2.58
N TYR A 141 6.60 -2.28 1.41
CA TYR A 141 7.92 -1.66 1.33
C TYR A 141 7.93 -0.25 1.91
N GLY A 142 6.94 0.57 1.57
CA GLY A 142 6.84 1.94 2.06
C GLY A 142 6.76 2.00 3.58
N GLN A 143 5.92 1.15 4.18
CA GLN A 143 5.78 1.06 5.64
C GLN A 143 7.01 0.46 6.31
N THR A 144 7.67 -0.52 5.69
CA THR A 144 8.90 -1.10 6.24
C THR A 144 10.02 -0.06 6.29
N ILE A 145 10.22 0.70 5.22
CA ILE A 145 11.23 1.77 5.15
C ILE A 145 10.86 2.90 6.13
N GLY A 146 9.62 3.38 6.07
CA GLY A 146 9.13 4.48 6.92
C GLY A 146 9.20 4.13 8.41
N SER A 147 8.70 2.96 8.80
CA SER A 147 8.81 2.51 10.19
C SER A 147 10.26 2.37 10.63
N GLY A 148 11.18 2.02 9.71
CA GLY A 148 12.64 2.09 9.85
C GLY A 148 13.14 3.38 10.48
N MET A 149 12.63 4.51 9.97
CA MET A 149 13.08 5.86 10.29
C MET A 149 12.58 6.38 11.63
N ILE A 150 11.49 5.84 12.18
CA ILE A 150 10.92 6.25 13.48
C ILE A 150 11.45 5.43 14.67
N ALA A 151 12.49 4.63 14.48
CA ALA A 151 13.06 3.78 15.53
C ALA A 151 13.71 4.57 16.69
N ALA A 152 13.95 5.88 16.52
CA ALA A 152 14.46 6.75 17.57
C ALA A 152 13.33 7.57 18.20
N CYS A 153 13.28 7.58 19.53
CA CYS A 153 12.38 8.45 20.26
C CYS A 153 12.83 9.92 20.12
N PRO A 154 11.88 10.86 20.00
CA PRO A 154 12.21 12.28 20.05
C PRO A 154 12.88 12.62 21.39
N SER A 155 13.96 13.40 21.32
CA SER A 155 14.67 13.98 22.47
C SER A 155 13.95 15.19 23.02
#